data_AF-A0AAE3ZT48-F1
#
_entry.id   AF-A0AAE3ZT48-F1
#
_cell.length_a   1.000
_cell.length_b   1.000
_cell.length_c   1.000
_cell.angle_alpha   90.00
_cell.angle_beta   90.00
_cell.angle_gamma   90.00
#
_symmetry.space_group_name_H-M   'P 1'
#
loop_
_entity.id
_entity.type
_entity.pdbx_description
1 polymer ?
#
loop_
_entity_poly.entity_id
_entity_poly.type
_entity_poly.pdbx_seq_one_letter_code
_entity_poly.pdbx_strand_id
1 'polypeptide(L)'
;MGKKTVHVSDFSGAVIGDDADVVRIVVLEHPDLMTGPVQLEALPAEVESIDDAALDVVVVDIFDAHGDGEARRVTLNASEFDALATGTPMADVLKTAERVKPPKQARKAPADKLDYATMEHAGKPHRGRTTDEEAELVRENLDKINERLAAEGIRLIDPANPEHAARYGFPEPTETA
;
A
#
# COMPACT_ATOMS: atom_id res chain seq x y z
N MET A 1 27.50 10.85 24.01
CA MET A 1 27.10 9.49 23.58
C MET A 1 26.94 9.52 22.06
N GLY A 2 27.73 8.76 21.31
CA GLY A 2 27.68 8.76 19.83
C GLY A 2 26.74 7.67 19.29
N LYS A 3 26.09 7.92 18.15
CA LYS A 3 25.28 6.94 17.42
C LYS A 3 26.02 6.59 16.12
N LYS A 4 26.06 5.30 15.76
CA LYS A 4 26.56 4.82 14.46
C LYS A 4 25.37 4.24 13.71
N THR A 5 25.06 4.81 12.55
CA THR A 5 24.08 4.25 11.61
C THR A 5 24.83 3.29 10.69
N VAL A 6 24.19 2.18 10.35
CA VAL A 6 24.72 1.19 9.41
C VAL A 6 23.63 0.94 8.39
N HIS A 7 23.92 1.20 7.12
CA HIS A 7 23.03 0.90 6.01
C HIS A 7 23.35 -0.48 5.46
N VAL A 8 22.32 -1.23 5.09
CA VAL A 8 22.44 -2.56 4.53
C VAL A 8 21.59 -2.60 3.27
N SER A 9 22.17 -3.03 2.15
CA SER A 9 21.44 -3.20 0.90
C SER A 9 20.34 -4.26 1.08
N ASP A 10 19.11 -3.93 0.71
CA ASP A 10 17.97 -4.85 0.69
C ASP A 10 18.09 -5.89 -0.45
N PHE A 11 18.91 -5.62 -1.47
CA PHE A 11 19.12 -6.54 -2.60
C PHE A 11 20.14 -7.63 -2.26
N SER A 12 21.30 -7.25 -1.73
CA SER A 12 22.41 -8.19 -1.46
C SER A 12 22.65 -8.48 0.02
N GLY A 13 22.10 -7.69 0.93
CA GLY A 13 22.45 -7.75 2.35
C GLY A 13 23.84 -7.18 2.67
N ALA A 14 24.52 -6.55 1.71
CA ALA A 14 25.83 -5.96 1.90
C ALA A 14 25.76 -4.71 2.77
N VAL A 15 26.72 -4.54 3.68
CA VAL A 15 26.87 -3.30 4.46
C VAL A 15 27.35 -2.20 3.53
N ILE A 16 26.58 -1.11 3.46
CA ILE A 16 26.94 0.09 2.70
C ILE A 16 27.88 0.92 3.58
N GLY A 17 29.10 1.12 3.09
CA GLY A 17 30.19 1.70 3.87
C GLY A 17 30.12 3.21 4.04
N ASP A 18 29.57 3.91 3.04
CA ASP A 18 29.38 5.35 3.01
C ASP A 18 27.89 5.66 2.81
N ASP A 19 27.33 6.51 3.65
CA ASP A 19 25.93 6.96 3.54
C ASP A 19 25.68 7.65 2.19
N ALA A 20 26.71 8.23 1.55
CA ALA A 20 26.62 8.82 0.22
C ALA A 20 26.35 7.79 -0.90
N ASP A 21 26.66 6.51 -0.67
CA ASP A 21 26.45 5.43 -1.62
C ASP A 21 25.08 4.75 -1.45
N VAL A 22 24.22 5.24 -0.56
CA VAL A 22 22.88 4.67 -0.37
C VAL A 22 21.94 5.16 -1.46
N VAL A 23 21.47 4.26 -2.31
CA VAL A 23 20.43 4.53 -3.30
C VAL A 23 19.08 4.08 -2.78
N ARG A 24 18.10 4.98 -2.90
CA ARG A 24 16.73 4.74 -2.47
C ARG A 24 15.85 4.32 -3.63
N ILE A 25 15.26 3.14 -3.55
CA ILE A 25 14.34 2.59 -4.54
C ILE A 25 12.94 2.60 -3.93
N VAL A 26 11.93 3.01 -4.70
CA VAL A 26 10.53 2.95 -4.27
C VAL A 26 9.76 2.02 -5.20
N VAL A 27 9.37 0.86 -4.69
CA VAL A 27 8.57 -0.12 -5.44
C VAL A 27 7.12 0.32 -5.35
N LEU A 28 6.54 0.74 -6.48
CA LEU A 28 5.17 1.26 -6.55
C LEU A 28 4.12 0.17 -6.75
N GLU A 29 4.42 -0.82 -7.60
CA GLU A 29 3.55 -1.95 -7.90
C GLU A 29 4.39 -3.25 -8.00
N HIS A 30 3.92 -4.31 -7.35
CA HIS A 30 4.49 -5.67 -7.41
C HIS A 30 3.39 -6.65 -6.95
N PRO A 31 3.28 -7.86 -7.52
CA PRO A 31 2.24 -8.82 -7.13
C PRO A 31 2.28 -9.17 -5.64
N ASP A 32 3.47 -9.20 -5.04
CA ASP A 32 3.63 -9.50 -3.61
C ASP A 32 3.50 -8.27 -2.69
N LEU A 33 3.27 -7.07 -3.25
CA LEU A 33 3.00 -5.89 -2.42
C LEU A 33 1.59 -5.95 -1.86
N MET A 34 1.51 -6.26 -0.57
CA MET A 34 0.25 -6.35 0.16
C MET A 34 -0.32 -4.96 0.52
N THR A 35 0.55 -3.99 0.84
CA THR A 35 0.11 -2.67 1.34
C THR A 35 0.96 -1.52 0.79
N GLY A 36 0.58 -1.01 -0.37
CA GLY A 36 1.11 0.23 -0.94
C GLY A 36 2.61 0.19 -1.28
N PRO A 37 3.20 1.34 -1.66
CA PRO A 37 4.60 1.41 -2.03
C PRO A 37 5.53 1.13 -0.85
N VAL A 38 6.64 0.44 -1.12
CA VAL A 38 7.72 0.20 -0.15
C VAL A 38 9.02 0.83 -0.60
N GLN A 39 9.84 1.20 0.37
CA GLN A 39 11.18 1.73 0.14
C GLN A 39 12.21 0.63 0.38
N LEU A 40 13.17 0.54 -0.52
CA LEU A 40 14.36 -0.30 -0.41
C LEU A 40 15.62 0.57 -0.52
N GLU A 41 16.70 0.11 0.07
CA GLU A 41 18.04 0.70 -0.01
C GLU A 41 18.97 -0.27 -0.75
N ALA A 42 19.81 0.25 -1.64
CA ALA A 42 20.77 -0.55 -2.40
C ALA A 42 22.02 0.27 -2.75
N LEU A 43 23.07 -0.40 -3.24
CA LEU A 43 24.25 0.25 -3.80
C LEU A 43 23.98 0.76 -5.23
N PRO A 44 24.70 1.79 -5.71
CA PRO A 44 24.45 2.35 -7.05
C PRO A 44 24.64 1.32 -8.17
N ALA A 45 25.68 0.50 -8.06
CA ALA A 45 25.95 -0.57 -9.03
C ALA A 45 24.86 -1.65 -9.08
N GLU A 46 24.08 -1.82 -8.01
CA GLU A 46 22.96 -2.77 -7.99
C GLU A 46 21.75 -2.21 -8.75
N VAL A 47 21.62 -0.88 -8.84
CA VAL A 47 20.50 -0.23 -9.54
C VAL A 47 20.71 -0.16 -11.04
N GLU A 48 21.95 -0.15 -11.53
CA GLU A 48 22.24 -0.23 -12.97
C GLU A 48 21.58 -1.47 -13.60
N SER A 49 21.50 -2.58 -12.86
CA SER A 49 20.80 -3.79 -13.30
C SER A 49 19.28 -3.61 -13.51
N ILE A 50 18.67 -2.64 -12.82
CA ILE A 50 17.25 -2.29 -12.99
C ILE A 50 17.03 -1.56 -14.31
N ASP A 51 17.91 -0.62 -14.64
CA ASP A 51 17.83 0.15 -15.90
C ASP A 51 18.02 -0.78 -17.11
N ASP A 52 18.98 -1.71 -17.04
CA ASP A 52 19.21 -2.71 -18.09
C ASP A 52 18.03 -3.69 -18.26
N ALA A 53 17.30 -3.97 -17.18
CA ALA A 53 16.13 -4.83 -17.17
C ALA A 53 14.81 -4.09 -17.46
N ALA A 54 14.85 -2.76 -17.62
CA ALA A 54 13.66 -1.95 -17.81
C ALA A 54 12.96 -2.31 -19.13
N LEU A 55 11.65 -2.53 -19.04
CA LEU A 55 10.82 -2.81 -20.21
C LEU A 55 10.14 -1.53 -20.69
N ASP A 56 10.21 -1.29 -22.01
CA ASP A 56 9.37 -0.31 -22.67
C ASP A 56 7.93 -0.84 -22.72
N VAL A 57 7.09 -0.33 -21.81
CA VAL A 57 5.69 -0.75 -21.68
C VAL A 57 4.72 0.38 -22.01
N VAL A 58 3.56 0.00 -22.54
CA VAL A 58 2.39 0.87 -22.69
C VAL A 58 1.35 0.42 -21.67
N VAL A 59 0.68 1.38 -21.05
CA VAL A 59 -0.45 1.14 -20.16
C VAL A 59 -1.69 1.76 -20.81
N VAL A 60 -2.69 0.92 -21.09
CA VAL A 60 -3.95 1.35 -21.72
C VAL A 60 -5.13 1.05 -20.82
N ASP A 61 -6.09 1.98 -20.80
CA ASP A 61 -7.41 1.77 -20.21
C ASP A 61 -8.40 1.45 -21.34
N ILE A 62 -8.99 0.25 -21.31
CA ILE A 62 -9.92 -0.22 -22.33
C ILE A 62 -11.34 -0.14 -21.77
N PHE A 63 -12.14 0.75 -22.34
CA PHE A 63 -13.56 0.90 -22.02
C PHE A 63 -14.39 -0.08 -22.85
N ASP A 64 -15.50 -0.57 -22.30
CA ASP A 64 -16.46 -1.36 -23.06
C ASP A 64 -17.15 -0.54 -24.16
N ALA A 65 -17.87 -1.21 -25.05
CA ALA A 65 -18.51 -0.59 -26.22
C ALA A 65 -19.57 0.48 -25.87
N HIS A 66 -19.99 0.55 -24.60
CA HIS A 66 -20.97 1.53 -24.13
C HIS A 66 -20.32 2.72 -23.43
N GLY A 67 -19.02 2.65 -23.10
CA GLY A 67 -18.25 3.77 -22.52
C GLY A 67 -18.64 4.14 -21.09
N ASP A 68 -19.67 3.50 -20.54
CA ASP A 68 -20.23 3.73 -19.21
C ASP A 68 -19.70 2.70 -18.17
N GLY A 69 -18.90 1.72 -18.61
CA GLY A 69 -18.31 0.69 -17.75
C GLY A 69 -16.96 1.05 -17.14
N GLU A 70 -16.53 0.25 -16.16
CA GLU A 70 -15.20 0.35 -15.57
C GLU A 70 -14.12 0.02 -16.61
N ALA A 71 -13.15 0.91 -16.77
CA ALA A 71 -12.07 0.70 -17.71
C ALA A 71 -11.17 -0.45 -17.26
N ARG A 72 -10.93 -1.41 -18.15
CA ARG A 72 -9.96 -2.47 -17.91
C ARG A 72 -8.57 -1.96 -18.24
N ARG A 73 -7.72 -1.81 -17.21
CA ARG A 73 -6.31 -1.47 -17.40
C ARG A 73 -5.49 -2.68 -17.88
N VAL A 74 -4.67 -2.47 -18.90
CA VAL A 74 -3.76 -3.48 -19.45
C VAL A 74 -2.38 -2.87 -19.62
N THR A 75 -1.36 -3.59 -19.17
CA THR A 75 0.05 -3.28 -19.43
C THR A 75 0.59 -4.29 -20.43
N LEU A 76 1.25 -3.81 -21.47
CA LEU A 76 1.87 -4.64 -22.52
C LEU A 76 3.14 -3.97 -23.06
N ASN A 77 3.99 -4.72 -23.76
CA ASN A 77 5.20 -4.12 -24.35
C ASN A 77 4.84 -3.10 -25.44
N ALA A 78 5.62 -2.03 -25.55
CA ALA A 78 5.41 -0.99 -26.53
C ALA A 78 5.48 -1.53 -27.97
N SER A 79 6.42 -2.44 -28.24
CA SER A 79 6.56 -3.09 -29.54
C SER A 79 5.34 -3.94 -29.93
N GLU A 80 4.74 -4.63 -28.95
CA GLU A 80 3.51 -5.42 -29.17
C GLU A 80 2.32 -4.52 -29.43
N PHE A 81 2.21 -3.40 -28.70
CA PHE A 81 1.18 -2.40 -28.93
C PHE A 81 1.31 -1.75 -30.32
N ASP A 82 2.53 -1.37 -30.71
CA ASP A 82 2.80 -0.75 -32.01
C ASP A 82 2.43 -1.66 -33.18
N ALA A 83 2.63 -2.97 -33.03
CA ALA A 83 2.29 -3.98 -34.03
C ALA A 83 0.77 -4.16 -34.25
N LEU A 84 -0.08 -3.64 -33.35
CA LEU A 84 -1.54 -3.66 -33.53
C LEU A 84 -2.01 -2.70 -34.62
N ALA A 85 -1.21 -1.70 -34.99
CA ALA A 85 -1.55 -0.78 -36.05
C ALA A 85 -1.30 -1.41 -37.43
N THR A 86 -2.37 -1.63 -38.20
CA THR A 86 -2.30 -2.35 -39.48
C THR A 86 -2.19 -1.46 -40.72
N GLY A 87 -2.58 -0.18 -40.63
CA GLY A 87 -2.62 0.74 -41.77
C GLY A 87 -1.55 1.83 -41.75
N THR A 88 -1.39 2.49 -40.60
CA THR A 88 -0.45 3.58 -40.38
C THR A 88 0.40 3.24 -39.16
N PRO A 89 1.71 3.57 -39.12
CA PRO A 89 2.52 3.35 -37.93
C PRO A 89 1.86 3.93 -36.68
N MET A 90 1.85 3.17 -35.58
CA MET A 90 1.19 3.57 -34.32
C MET A 90 1.66 4.95 -33.84
N ALA A 91 2.94 5.27 -34.01
CA ALA A 91 3.50 6.58 -33.68
C ALA A 91 2.78 7.75 -34.37
N ASP A 92 2.31 7.58 -35.61
CA ASP A 92 1.58 8.63 -36.33
C ASP A 92 0.09 8.67 -35.93
N VAL A 93 -0.48 7.52 -35.59
CA VAL A 93 -1.82 7.44 -34.97
C VAL A 93 -1.83 8.25 -33.66
N LEU A 94 -0.86 8.01 -32.77
CA LEU A 94 -0.76 8.70 -31.48
C LEU A 94 -0.53 10.21 -31.60
N LYS A 95 0.19 10.68 -32.64
CA LYS A 95 0.39 12.12 -32.89
C LYS A 95 -0.89 12.85 -33.26
N THR A 96 -1.84 12.15 -33.88
CA THR A 96 -3.09 12.72 -34.43
C THR A 96 -4.30 12.42 -33.57
N ALA A 97 -4.18 11.51 -32.60
CA ALA A 97 -5.23 11.16 -31.66
C ALA A 97 -5.70 12.33 -30.79
N GLU A 98 -6.96 12.29 -30.37
CA GLU A 98 -7.53 13.27 -29.45
C GLU A 98 -6.84 13.19 -28.08
N ARG A 99 -6.43 14.35 -27.54
CA ARG A 99 -5.84 14.42 -26.20
C ARG A 99 -6.93 14.43 -25.16
N VAL A 100 -7.06 13.34 -24.42
CA VAL A 100 -7.90 13.29 -23.22
C VAL A 100 -7.14 13.82 -22.01
N LYS A 101 -7.85 14.44 -21.07
CA LYS A 101 -7.27 14.70 -19.75
C LYS A 101 -7.03 13.34 -19.09
N PRO A 102 -5.84 13.09 -18.53
CA PRO A 102 -5.62 11.85 -17.80
C PRO A 102 -6.70 11.74 -16.72
N PRO A 103 -7.36 10.58 -16.57
CA PRO A 103 -8.20 10.37 -15.41
C PRO A 103 -7.33 10.68 -14.20
N LYS A 104 -7.85 11.44 -13.24
CA LYS A 104 -7.14 11.60 -11.96
C LYS A 104 -6.87 10.18 -11.51
N GLN A 105 -5.59 9.78 -11.48
CA GLN A 105 -5.23 8.48 -10.93
C GLN A 105 -5.87 8.47 -9.55
N ALA A 106 -6.95 7.70 -9.40
CA ALA A 106 -7.31 7.21 -8.10
C ALA A 106 -6.04 6.47 -7.70
N ARG A 107 -5.23 7.10 -6.83
CA ARG A 107 -4.26 6.34 -6.05
C ARG A 107 -5.06 5.12 -5.62
N LYS A 108 -4.66 3.91 -6.06
CA LYS A 108 -5.26 2.68 -5.53
C LYS A 108 -5.39 2.96 -4.05
N ALA A 109 -6.63 3.05 -3.57
CA ALA A 109 -6.86 3.34 -2.17
C ALA A 109 -5.96 2.34 -1.43
N PRO A 110 -5.13 2.79 -0.47
CA PRO A 110 -4.31 1.86 0.30
C PRO A 110 -5.25 0.73 0.70
N ALA A 111 -4.92 -0.49 0.27
CA ALA A 111 -5.75 -1.70 0.31
C ALA A 111 -6.75 -1.58 1.43
N ASP A 112 -8.03 -1.36 1.08
CA ASP A 112 -9.12 -0.90 1.95
C ASP A 112 -8.62 -0.16 3.19
N LYS A 113 -8.89 1.14 3.28
CA LYS A 113 -8.87 1.79 4.59
C LYS A 113 -10.02 1.15 5.39
N LEU A 114 -9.76 -0.04 5.92
CA LEU A 114 -10.67 -0.91 6.65
C LEU A 114 -11.28 0.01 7.67
N ASP A 115 -12.59 0.16 7.59
CA ASP A 115 -13.25 1.10 8.45
C ASP A 115 -13.30 0.50 9.85
N TYR A 116 -12.33 0.88 10.69
CA TYR A 116 -12.24 0.44 12.07
C TYR A 116 -13.43 0.93 12.91
N ALA A 117 -14.26 1.85 12.41
CA ALA A 117 -15.55 2.21 12.98
C ALA A 117 -16.69 1.25 12.56
N THR A 118 -16.37 0.04 12.09
CA THR A 118 -17.35 -1.03 11.80
C THR A 118 -17.11 -2.26 12.67
N MET A 119 -18.16 -3.04 12.94
CA MET A 119 -18.10 -4.25 13.78
C MET A 119 -17.13 -5.32 13.24
N GLU A 120 -16.87 -5.31 11.94
CA GLU A 120 -16.00 -6.27 11.25
C GLU A 120 -14.50 -6.01 11.51
N HIS A 121 -14.15 -4.77 11.87
CA HIS A 121 -12.75 -4.31 11.95
C HIS A 121 -12.39 -3.67 13.29
N ALA A 122 -13.37 -3.18 14.05
CA ALA A 122 -13.17 -2.58 15.35
C ALA A 122 -12.32 -3.46 16.27
N GLY A 123 -11.26 -2.89 16.83
CA GLY A 123 -10.38 -3.59 17.76
C GLY A 123 -9.27 -4.43 17.12
N LYS A 124 -9.19 -4.53 15.78
CA LYS A 124 -8.07 -5.21 15.11
C LYS A 124 -6.78 -4.38 15.28
N PRO A 125 -5.62 -4.98 15.58
CA PRO A 125 -4.37 -4.24 15.69
C PRO A 125 -4.02 -3.51 14.38
N HIS A 126 -3.89 -2.18 14.44
CA HIS A 126 -3.51 -1.36 13.29
C HIS A 126 -2.45 -0.31 13.67
N ARG A 127 -1.70 0.17 12.66
CA ARG A 127 -0.61 1.16 12.84
C ARG A 127 -1.11 2.60 13.06
N GLY A 128 -2.42 2.82 12.94
CA GLY A 128 -3.04 4.14 13.05
C GLY A 128 -3.45 4.50 14.48
N ARG A 129 -3.78 5.77 14.69
CA ARG A 129 -4.47 6.21 15.92
C ARG A 129 -5.92 5.70 15.87
N THR A 130 -6.39 5.07 16.94
CA THR A 130 -7.80 4.71 17.14
C THR A 130 -8.65 5.98 17.10
N THR A 131 -9.71 5.96 16.28
CA THR A 131 -10.65 7.09 16.18
C THR A 131 -11.64 7.08 17.34
N ASP A 132 -12.28 8.22 17.62
CA ASP A 132 -13.28 8.30 18.69
C ASP A 132 -14.48 7.36 18.41
N GLU A 133 -14.85 7.21 17.13
CA GLU A 133 -15.91 6.31 16.65
C GLU A 133 -15.55 4.83 16.86
N GLU A 134 -14.31 4.43 16.55
CA GLU A 134 -13.82 3.07 16.85
C GLU A 134 -13.83 2.82 18.36
N ALA A 135 -13.37 3.79 19.15
CA ALA A 135 -13.33 3.67 20.60
C ALA A 135 -14.73 3.56 21.23
N GLU A 136 -15.71 4.31 20.73
CA GLU A 136 -17.10 4.17 21.12
C GLU A 136 -17.65 2.79 20.76
N LEU A 137 -17.45 2.34 19.52
CA LEU A 137 -17.94 1.04 19.07
C LEU A 137 -17.33 -0.12 19.86
N VAL A 138 -16.04 -0.04 20.18
CA VAL A 138 -15.32 -1.01 21.03
C VAL A 138 -15.87 -1.02 22.46
N ARG A 139 -16.16 0.15 23.04
CA ARG A 139 -16.75 0.24 24.39
C ARG A 139 -18.16 -0.35 24.45
N GLU A 140 -18.97 -0.10 23.42
CA GLU A 140 -20.37 -0.57 23.37
C GLU A 140 -20.51 -2.06 23.03
N ASN A 141 -19.54 -2.64 22.32
CA ASN A 141 -19.64 -4.01 21.79
C ASN A 141 -18.45 -4.92 22.15
N LEU A 142 -17.75 -4.63 23.26
CA LEU A 142 -16.52 -5.31 23.66
C LEU A 142 -16.61 -6.83 23.63
N ASP A 143 -17.68 -7.41 24.18
CA ASP A 143 -17.84 -8.86 24.26
C ASP A 143 -17.89 -9.52 22.87
N LYS A 144 -18.68 -8.94 21.96
CA LYS A 144 -18.83 -9.44 20.59
C LYS A 144 -17.54 -9.26 19.79
N ILE A 145 -16.84 -8.15 20.01
CA ILE A 145 -15.56 -7.89 19.36
C ILE A 145 -14.51 -8.88 19.86
N ASN A 146 -14.44 -9.16 21.16
CA ASN A 146 -13.51 -10.14 21.72
C ASN A 146 -13.83 -11.57 21.27
N GLU A 147 -15.10 -11.95 21.15
CA GLU A 147 -15.50 -13.24 20.58
C GLU A 147 -14.99 -13.38 19.13
N ARG A 148 -15.16 -12.34 18.32
CA ARG A 148 -14.62 -12.27 16.95
C ARG A 148 -13.10 -12.33 16.92
N LEU A 149 -12.42 -11.54 17.75
CA LEU A 149 -10.96 -11.51 17.83
C LEU A 149 -10.40 -12.88 18.26
N ALA A 150 -11.06 -13.56 19.19
CA ALA A 150 -10.70 -14.93 19.60
C ALA A 150 -10.83 -15.92 18.44
N ALA A 151 -11.94 -15.86 17.68
CA ALA A 151 -12.17 -16.72 16.53
C ALA A 151 -11.13 -16.51 15.40
N GLU A 152 -10.63 -15.28 15.26
CA GLU A 152 -9.57 -14.92 14.31
C GLU A 152 -8.14 -15.16 14.85
N GLY A 153 -7.99 -15.60 16.10
CA GLY A 153 -6.67 -15.81 16.73
C GLY A 153 -5.91 -14.52 17.05
N ILE A 154 -6.61 -13.40 17.19
CA ILE A 154 -6.05 -12.08 17.46
C ILE A 154 -6.09 -11.79 18.98
N ARG A 155 -5.13 -11.01 19.48
CA ARG A 155 -5.09 -10.54 20.88
C ARG A 155 -6.41 -9.85 21.27
N LEU A 156 -6.97 -10.27 22.41
CA LEU A 156 -8.19 -9.70 22.97
C LEU A 156 -7.97 -8.32 23.59
N ILE A 157 -9.04 -7.54 23.65
CA ILE A 157 -9.09 -6.25 24.30
C ILE A 157 -9.49 -6.46 25.76
N ASP A 158 -8.63 -5.98 26.64
CA ASP A 158 -8.76 -6.06 28.09
C ASP A 158 -8.89 -4.64 28.67
N PRO A 159 -10.06 -4.26 29.23
CA PRO A 159 -10.26 -2.96 29.88
C PRO A 159 -9.38 -2.73 31.11
N ALA A 160 -8.91 -3.78 31.78
CA ALA A 160 -8.01 -3.65 32.93
C ALA A 160 -6.55 -3.38 32.49
N ASN A 161 -6.23 -3.53 31.21
CA ASN A 161 -4.93 -3.20 30.68
C ASN A 161 -4.82 -1.67 30.43
N PRO A 162 -3.86 -0.96 31.05
CA PRO A 162 -3.70 0.48 30.90
C PRO A 162 -3.53 0.96 29.45
N GLU A 163 -2.89 0.15 28.58
CA GLU A 163 -2.70 0.47 27.16
C GLU A 163 -4.04 0.46 26.40
N HIS A 164 -4.89 -0.54 26.67
CA HIS A 164 -6.21 -0.63 26.05
C HIS A 164 -7.19 0.39 26.63
N ALA A 165 -7.13 0.64 27.93
CA ALA A 165 -7.92 1.66 28.60
C ALA A 165 -7.64 3.06 28.02
N ALA A 166 -6.36 3.41 27.85
CA ALA A 166 -5.96 4.66 27.22
C ALA A 166 -6.35 4.72 25.73
N ARG A 167 -6.29 3.60 24.99
CA ARG A 167 -6.62 3.54 23.56
C ARG A 167 -8.12 3.68 23.28
N TYR A 168 -8.98 3.02 24.07
CA TYR A 168 -10.43 2.96 23.84
C TYR A 168 -11.26 3.77 24.83
N GLY A 169 -10.63 4.43 25.80
CA GLY A 169 -11.31 5.26 26.80
C GLY A 169 -12.09 4.47 27.84
N PHE A 170 -11.62 3.28 28.22
CA PHE A 170 -12.23 2.54 29.33
C PHE A 170 -12.00 3.28 30.66
N PRO A 171 -12.98 3.26 31.59
CA PRO A 171 -12.78 3.83 32.92
C PRO A 171 -11.60 3.14 33.61
N GLU A 172 -10.73 3.91 34.27
CA GLU A 172 -9.60 3.35 34.99
C GLU A 172 -10.09 2.29 35.99
N PRO A 173 -9.39 1.15 36.10
CA PRO A 173 -9.75 0.13 37.06
C PRO A 173 -9.78 0.78 38.45
N THR A 174 -10.95 0.80 39.06
CA THR A 174 -11.14 1.36 40.39
C THR A 174 -10.33 0.46 41.34
N GLU A 175 -9.19 0.95 41.83
CA GLU A 175 -8.45 0.31 42.91
C GLU A 175 -9.42 0.08 44.07
N THR A 176 -9.88 -1.16 44.21
CA THR A 176 -10.67 -1.56 45.37
C THR A 176 -9.67 -1.96 46.44
N ALA A 177 -9.70 -1.21 47.55
CA ALA A 177 -8.87 -1.38 48.74
C ALA A 177 -9.02 -2.76 49.41
#